data_AF-A0A2M8KEG6-F1
#
_entry.id   AF-A0A2M8KEG6-F1
#
_cell.length_a   1.000
_cell.length_b   1.000
_cell.length_c   1.000
_cell.angle_alpha   90.00
_cell.angle_beta   90.00
_cell.angle_gamma   90.00
#
_symmetry.space_group_name_H-M   'P 1'
#
loop_
_entity.id
_entity.type
_entity.pdbx_description
1 polymer ?
#
loop_
_entity_poly.entity_id
_entity_poly.type
_entity_poly.pdbx_seq_one_letter_code
_entity_poly.pdbx_strand_id
1 'polypeptide(L)'
;MDINNLSEAQFNSQLTLAQIKEEARDLLVHRVYADAWKMANDLEKVMRSFIAVKKVNPQIFYDYINILIALKLQALSLYDINEMLKIIKNHLLTAFDIGIDIEDAINIKYQTTPVLVWPEIAQNIIEAMKENNQPIGKSPILLRGDKEPVPPTTTNWLADFDRTYGPDQQNDLAQRQYTGQNSNALKLSEKDKNKLRLLLKFYNDLKPLYIPPDIEQKINEAFKKAEADDNQPQGKQDDQFIPTPTPETSRPIFNSPDNTIDAQDQYREPVDVIPSRNAPRIDGNVIDLKNINRQL
;
A
#
# COMPACT_ATOMS: atom_id res chain seq x y z
N MET A 1 -20.53 -14.06 0.07
CA MET A 1 -21.22 -14.91 -0.93
C MET A 1 -20.21 -15.90 -1.49
N ASP A 2 -20.58 -17.13 -1.87
CA ASP A 2 -19.59 -18.03 -2.51
C ASP A 2 -19.46 -17.75 -4.01
N ILE A 3 -18.46 -16.94 -4.37
CA ILE A 3 -18.17 -16.51 -5.74
C ILE A 3 -17.91 -17.71 -6.66
N ASN A 4 -17.25 -18.76 -6.17
CA ASN A 4 -16.88 -19.93 -6.99
C ASN A 4 -18.10 -20.73 -7.49
N ASN A 5 -19.27 -20.55 -6.88
CA ASN A 5 -20.49 -21.28 -7.19
C ASN A 5 -21.50 -20.47 -8.02
N LEU A 6 -21.10 -19.30 -8.54
CA LEU A 6 -21.95 -18.50 -9.41
C LEU A 6 -22.12 -19.15 -10.79
N SER A 7 -23.36 -19.21 -11.27
CA SER A 7 -23.64 -19.47 -12.68
C SER A 7 -23.34 -18.24 -13.54
N GLU A 8 -23.14 -18.42 -14.85
CA GLU A 8 -22.91 -17.30 -15.78
C GLU A 8 -24.06 -16.28 -15.76
N ALA A 9 -25.31 -16.75 -15.65
CA ALA A 9 -26.49 -15.88 -15.55
C ALA A 9 -26.49 -15.05 -14.26
N GLN A 10 -26.10 -15.64 -13.14
CA GLN A 10 -25.94 -14.91 -11.88
C GLN A 10 -24.78 -13.92 -11.98
N PHE A 11 -23.64 -14.32 -12.54
CA PHE A 11 -22.48 -13.44 -12.70
C PHE A 11 -22.81 -12.20 -13.56
N ASN A 12 -23.63 -12.37 -14.60
CA ASN A 12 -24.13 -11.30 -15.47
C ASN A 12 -25.29 -10.47 -14.86
N SER A 13 -25.64 -10.67 -13.60
CA SER A 13 -26.70 -9.92 -12.91
C SER A 13 -26.17 -8.70 -12.17
N GLN A 14 -26.88 -7.59 -12.27
CA GLN A 14 -26.61 -6.36 -11.49
C GLN A 14 -26.71 -6.60 -9.98
N LEU A 15 -27.60 -7.50 -9.55
CA LEU A 15 -27.75 -7.82 -8.13
C LEU A 15 -26.47 -8.48 -7.58
N THR A 16 -25.93 -9.46 -8.31
CA THR A 16 -24.69 -10.15 -7.92
C THR A 16 -23.51 -9.18 -7.92
N LEU A 17 -23.42 -8.31 -8.93
CA LEU A 17 -22.39 -7.26 -8.97
C LEU A 17 -22.46 -6.36 -7.74
N ALA A 18 -23.66 -5.91 -7.35
CA ALA A 18 -23.84 -5.08 -6.17
C ALA A 18 -23.44 -5.80 -4.87
N GLN A 19 -23.77 -7.09 -4.75
CA GLN A 19 -23.39 -7.91 -3.59
C GLN A 19 -21.87 -8.09 -3.49
N ILE A 20 -21.21 -8.43 -4.60
CA ILE A 20 -19.75 -8.55 -4.68
C ILE A 20 -19.08 -7.20 -4.40
N LYS A 21 -19.64 -6.09 -4.91
CA LYS A 21 -19.11 -4.75 -4.66
C LYS A 21 -19.18 -4.36 -3.18
N GLU A 22 -20.29 -4.67 -2.51
CA GLU A 22 -20.45 -4.39 -1.08
C GLU A 22 -19.52 -5.26 -0.22
N GLU A 23 -19.41 -6.55 -0.53
CA GLU A 23 -18.47 -7.46 0.16
C GLU A 23 -17.03 -7.00 -0.05
N ALA A 24 -16.64 -6.64 -1.27
CA ALA A 24 -15.30 -6.10 -1.54
C ALA A 24 -15.06 -4.78 -0.79
N ARG A 25 -16.04 -3.88 -0.73
CA ARG A 25 -15.95 -2.62 0.02
C ARG A 25 -15.68 -2.88 1.50
N ASP A 26 -16.39 -3.82 2.10
CA ASP A 26 -16.22 -4.20 3.50
C ASP A 26 -14.78 -4.65 3.79
N LEU A 27 -14.23 -5.51 2.93
CA LEU A 27 -12.84 -5.97 3.04
C LEU A 27 -11.81 -4.84 2.89
N LEU A 28 -12.05 -3.90 1.97
CA LEU A 28 -11.18 -2.74 1.73
C LEU A 28 -11.19 -1.78 2.93
N VAL A 29 -12.37 -1.47 3.48
CA VAL A 29 -12.53 -0.56 4.62
C VAL A 29 -11.89 -1.13 5.88
N HIS A 30 -12.07 -2.43 6.13
CA HIS A 30 -11.55 -3.10 7.32
C HIS A 30 -10.12 -3.67 7.13
N ARG A 31 -9.50 -3.41 5.97
CA ARG A 31 -8.13 -3.85 5.62
C ARG A 31 -7.91 -5.36 5.85
N VAL A 32 -8.88 -6.19 5.45
CA VAL A 32 -8.82 -7.65 5.64
C VAL A 32 -8.03 -8.30 4.50
N TYR A 33 -6.69 -8.23 4.55
CA TYR A 33 -5.79 -8.60 3.44
C TYR A 33 -5.99 -10.04 2.93
N ALA A 34 -6.10 -11.02 3.84
CA ALA A 34 -6.20 -12.43 3.48
C ALA A 34 -7.51 -12.75 2.75
N ASP A 35 -8.63 -12.19 3.22
CA ASP A 35 -9.93 -12.38 2.56
C ASP A 35 -10.00 -11.58 1.25
N ALA A 36 -9.39 -10.39 1.19
CA ALA A 36 -9.27 -9.64 -0.07
C ALA A 36 -8.47 -10.42 -1.12
N TRP A 37 -7.37 -11.07 -0.73
CA TRP A 37 -6.58 -11.94 -1.60
C TRP A 37 -7.40 -13.14 -2.10
N LYS A 38 -8.08 -13.83 -1.18
CA LYS A 38 -8.93 -14.98 -1.52
C LYS A 38 -10.04 -14.57 -2.50
N MET A 39 -10.75 -13.49 -2.19
CA MET A 39 -11.83 -12.96 -3.02
C MET A 39 -11.32 -12.53 -4.40
N ALA A 40 -10.14 -11.91 -4.49
CA ALA A 40 -9.52 -11.56 -5.76
C ALA A 40 -9.26 -12.80 -6.64
N ASN A 41 -8.69 -13.86 -6.06
CA ASN A 41 -8.41 -15.10 -6.79
C ASN A 41 -9.69 -15.82 -7.23
N ASP A 42 -10.69 -15.90 -6.36
CA ASP A 42 -11.99 -16.50 -6.67
C ASP A 42 -12.70 -15.72 -7.80
N LEU A 43 -12.70 -14.38 -7.71
CA LEU A 43 -13.30 -13.51 -8.72
C LEU A 43 -12.55 -13.62 -10.06
N GLU A 44 -11.22 -13.59 -10.06
CA GLU A 44 -10.42 -13.74 -11.30
C GLU A 44 -10.68 -15.08 -11.99
N LYS A 45 -10.75 -16.17 -11.21
CA LYS A 45 -11.06 -17.51 -11.73
C LYS A 45 -12.43 -17.54 -12.40
N VAL A 46 -13.47 -17.02 -11.74
CA VAL A 46 -14.83 -16.96 -12.28
C VAL A 46 -14.91 -16.08 -13.54
N MET A 47 -14.25 -14.92 -13.53
CA MET A 47 -14.16 -14.03 -14.70
C MET A 47 -13.54 -14.72 -15.92
N ARG A 48 -12.52 -15.57 -15.72
CA ARG A 48 -11.92 -16.37 -16.80
C ARG A 48 -12.89 -17.41 -17.34
N SER A 49 -13.68 -18.04 -16.49
CA SER A 49 -14.71 -19.02 -16.89
C SER A 49 -15.86 -18.36 -17.66
N PHE A 50 -16.21 -17.11 -17.38
CA PHE A 50 -17.34 -16.41 -17.99
C PHE A 50 -16.90 -15.28 -18.94
N ILE A 51 -15.87 -15.53 -19.75
CA ILE A 51 -15.33 -14.54 -20.69
C ILE A 51 -16.37 -14.05 -21.72
N ALA A 52 -17.41 -14.83 -22.00
CA ALA A 52 -18.50 -14.45 -22.90
C ALA A 52 -19.29 -13.23 -22.38
N VAL A 53 -19.38 -13.04 -21.06
CA VAL A 53 -20.03 -11.89 -20.42
C VAL A 53 -19.38 -10.58 -20.84
N LYS A 54 -18.07 -10.57 -21.13
CA LYS A 54 -17.38 -9.39 -21.68
C LYS A 54 -18.00 -8.89 -22.99
N LYS A 55 -18.55 -9.79 -23.81
CA LYS A 55 -19.22 -9.44 -25.08
C LYS A 55 -20.68 -9.08 -24.87
N VAL A 56 -21.38 -9.82 -24.00
CA VAL A 56 -22.82 -9.66 -23.76
C VAL A 56 -23.11 -8.41 -22.92
N ASN A 57 -22.31 -8.18 -21.88
CA ASN A 57 -22.46 -7.06 -20.95
C ASN A 57 -21.08 -6.50 -20.54
N PRO A 58 -20.44 -5.71 -21.41
CA PRO A 58 -19.08 -5.21 -21.19
C PRO A 58 -18.97 -4.32 -19.95
N GLN A 59 -20.03 -3.60 -19.57
CA GLN A 59 -20.00 -2.72 -18.41
C GLN A 59 -19.90 -3.50 -17.10
N ILE A 60 -20.73 -4.54 -16.90
CA ILE A 60 -20.63 -5.40 -15.72
C ILE A 60 -19.24 -6.03 -15.63
N PHE A 61 -18.71 -6.51 -16.76
CA PHE A 61 -17.37 -7.11 -16.78
C PHE A 61 -16.28 -6.10 -16.39
N TYR A 62 -16.40 -4.85 -16.85
CA TYR A 62 -15.50 -3.75 -16.47
C TYR A 62 -15.59 -3.42 -14.98
N ASP A 63 -16.80 -3.41 -14.41
CA ASP A 63 -16.97 -3.17 -12.98
C ASP A 63 -16.33 -4.26 -12.12
N TYR A 64 -16.41 -5.53 -12.55
CA TYR A 64 -15.67 -6.62 -11.90
C TYR A 64 -14.15 -6.48 -12.03
N ILE A 65 -13.64 -6.01 -13.18
CA ILE A 65 -12.20 -5.72 -13.33
C ILE A 65 -11.78 -4.67 -12.28
N ASN A 66 -12.56 -3.62 -12.08
CA ASN A 66 -12.24 -2.58 -11.11
C ASN A 66 -12.23 -3.10 -9.67
N ILE A 67 -13.22 -3.94 -9.31
CA ILE A 67 -13.26 -4.62 -8.00
C ILE A 67 -12.04 -5.52 -7.83
N LEU A 68 -11.72 -6.33 -8.84
CA LEU A 68 -10.56 -7.23 -8.82
C LEU A 68 -9.26 -6.45 -8.60
N ILE A 69 -9.05 -5.35 -9.34
CA ILE A 69 -7.86 -4.50 -9.20
C ILE A 69 -7.77 -3.93 -7.77
N ALA A 70 -8.88 -3.42 -7.22
CA ALA A 70 -8.90 -2.89 -5.86
C ALA A 70 -8.53 -3.96 -4.82
N LEU A 71 -9.11 -5.16 -4.92
CA LEU A 71 -8.79 -6.29 -4.03
C LEU A 71 -7.32 -6.72 -4.16
N LYS A 72 -6.78 -6.79 -5.39
CA LYS A 72 -5.36 -7.10 -5.65
C LYS A 72 -4.42 -6.07 -5.03
N LEU A 73 -4.74 -4.78 -5.16
CA LEU A 73 -3.95 -3.68 -4.59
C LEU A 73 -3.98 -3.69 -3.06
N GLN A 74 -5.13 -3.98 -2.45
CA GLN A 74 -5.23 -4.14 -0.99
C GLN A 74 -4.36 -5.30 -0.52
N ALA A 75 -4.46 -6.45 -1.18
CA ALA A 75 -3.76 -7.68 -0.82
C ALA A 75 -2.32 -7.78 -1.39
N LEU A 76 -1.72 -6.66 -1.80
CA LEU A 76 -0.48 -6.64 -2.57
C LEU A 76 0.68 -7.41 -1.89
N SER A 77 0.76 -7.36 -0.56
CA SER A 77 1.80 -8.03 0.24
C SER A 77 1.76 -9.57 0.15
N LEU A 78 0.59 -10.14 -0.14
CA LEU A 78 0.36 -11.58 -0.18
C LEU A 78 0.66 -12.21 -1.54
N TYR A 79 0.86 -11.40 -2.58
CA TYR A 79 1.28 -11.90 -3.89
C TYR A 79 2.78 -12.22 -3.91
N ASP A 80 3.16 -13.15 -4.79
CA ASP A 80 4.56 -13.34 -5.14
C ASP A 80 5.13 -12.07 -5.80
N ILE A 81 6.46 -11.96 -5.82
CA ILE A 81 7.14 -10.76 -6.30
C ILE A 81 6.75 -10.45 -7.75
N ASN A 82 6.63 -11.44 -8.64
CA ASN A 82 6.35 -11.18 -10.05
C ASN A 82 4.93 -10.62 -10.26
N GLU A 83 3.92 -11.22 -9.62
CA GLU A 83 2.55 -10.69 -9.72
C GLU A 83 2.42 -9.33 -9.02
N MET A 84 3.11 -9.12 -7.88
CA MET A 84 3.18 -7.81 -7.22
C MET A 84 3.75 -6.73 -8.17
N LEU A 85 4.89 -6.98 -8.80
CA LEU A 85 5.51 -6.04 -9.75
C LEU A 85 4.59 -5.73 -10.93
N LYS A 86 3.89 -6.75 -11.45
CA LYS A 86 2.90 -6.58 -12.51
C LYS A 86 1.70 -5.74 -12.06
N ILE A 87 1.22 -5.90 -10.83
CA ILE A 87 0.15 -5.07 -10.28
C ILE A 87 0.63 -3.60 -10.19
N ILE A 88 1.82 -3.35 -9.66
CA ILE A 88 2.39 -1.99 -9.56
C ILE A 88 2.58 -1.35 -10.94
N LYS A 89 3.16 -2.09 -11.89
CA LYS A 89 3.39 -1.61 -13.27
C LYS A 89 2.10 -1.19 -13.98
N ASN A 90 0.99 -1.89 -13.74
CA ASN A 90 -0.25 -1.67 -14.51
C ASN A 90 -1.32 -0.86 -13.76
N HIS A 91 -1.30 -0.87 -12.43
CA HIS A 91 -2.43 -0.42 -11.61
C HIS A 91 -2.07 0.47 -10.41
N LEU A 92 -0.81 0.88 -10.22
CA LEU A 92 -0.38 1.75 -9.12
C LEU A 92 -1.28 2.99 -8.93
N LEU A 93 -1.56 3.77 -9.99
CA LEU A 93 -2.34 4.99 -9.84
C LEU A 93 -3.81 4.73 -9.47
N THR A 94 -4.30 3.51 -9.73
CA THR A 94 -5.66 3.12 -9.36
C THR A 94 -5.80 3.11 -7.85
N ALA A 95 -4.79 2.68 -7.09
CA ALA A 95 -4.82 2.73 -5.63
C ALA A 95 -4.99 4.15 -5.09
N PHE A 96 -4.27 5.12 -5.68
CA PHE A 96 -4.37 6.52 -5.26
C PHE A 96 -5.75 7.11 -5.56
N ASP A 97 -6.39 6.68 -6.64
CA ASP A 97 -7.76 7.12 -6.98
C ASP A 97 -8.81 6.59 -6.00
N ILE A 98 -8.64 5.36 -5.49
CA ILE A 98 -9.60 4.71 -4.60
C ILE A 98 -9.22 4.79 -3.12
N GLY A 99 -8.09 5.42 -2.79
CA GLY A 99 -7.64 5.62 -1.41
C GLY A 99 -7.05 4.38 -0.75
N ILE A 100 -6.52 3.43 -1.52
CA ILE A 100 -5.76 2.30 -0.96
C ILE A 100 -4.36 2.78 -0.56
N ASP A 101 -3.98 2.45 0.67
CA ASP A 101 -2.68 2.73 1.25
C ASP A 101 -1.67 1.66 0.80
N ILE A 102 -1.03 1.87 -0.35
CA ILE A 102 -0.01 0.95 -0.88
C ILE A 102 1.22 0.90 0.03
N GLU A 103 1.57 2.00 0.70
CA GLU A 103 2.73 2.05 1.59
C GLU A 103 2.60 1.02 2.70
N ASP A 104 1.40 0.90 3.28
CA ASP A 104 1.08 -0.11 4.28
C ASP A 104 1.27 -1.55 3.75
N ALA A 105 0.78 -1.85 2.53
CA ALA A 105 0.98 -3.17 1.93
C ALA A 105 2.47 -3.48 1.65
N ILE A 106 3.23 -2.49 1.19
CA ILE A 106 4.68 -2.62 0.97
C ILE A 106 5.42 -2.77 2.30
N ASN A 107 5.00 -2.09 3.36
CA ASN A 107 5.56 -2.24 4.70
C ASN A 107 5.32 -3.64 5.28
N ILE A 108 4.12 -4.21 5.08
CA ILE A 108 3.85 -5.60 5.46
C ILE A 108 4.77 -6.55 4.68
N LYS A 109 4.99 -6.30 3.37
CA LYS A 109 5.92 -7.09 2.56
C LYS A 109 7.35 -6.97 3.08
N TYR A 110 7.80 -5.77 3.40
CA TYR A 110 9.12 -5.50 3.98
C TYR A 110 9.34 -6.30 5.28
N GLN A 111 8.40 -6.22 6.21
CA GLN A 111 8.50 -6.89 7.53
C GLN A 111 8.52 -8.42 7.44
N THR A 112 7.93 -8.99 6.39
CA THR A 112 7.85 -10.44 6.17
C THR A 112 8.96 -10.97 5.24
N THR A 113 9.77 -10.08 4.68
CA THR A 113 10.86 -10.43 3.76
C THR A 113 12.21 -10.40 4.49
N PRO A 114 13.12 -11.36 4.24
CA PRO A 114 14.48 -11.27 4.75
C PRO A 114 15.16 -9.95 4.36
N VAL A 115 15.77 -9.27 5.33
CA VAL A 115 16.36 -7.93 5.16
C VAL A 115 17.34 -7.84 3.99
N LEU A 116 18.09 -8.92 3.70
CA LEU A 116 19.07 -8.96 2.61
C LEU A 116 18.46 -8.94 1.21
N VAL A 117 17.22 -9.42 1.06
CA VAL A 117 16.53 -9.51 -0.23
C VAL A 117 15.74 -8.22 -0.51
N TRP A 118 15.44 -7.44 0.53
CA TRP A 118 14.63 -6.23 0.39
C TRP A 118 15.20 -5.20 -0.59
N PRO A 119 16.51 -4.87 -0.60
CA PRO A 119 17.05 -3.89 -1.54
C PRO A 119 16.76 -4.26 -3.01
N GLU A 120 16.89 -5.53 -3.37
CA GLU A 120 16.58 -6.03 -4.72
C GLU A 120 15.07 -5.89 -5.03
N ILE A 121 14.21 -6.26 -4.08
CA ILE A 121 12.75 -6.13 -4.25
C ILE A 121 12.35 -4.66 -4.40
N ALA A 122 12.88 -3.77 -3.57
CA ALA A 122 12.61 -2.33 -3.65
C ALA A 122 13.06 -1.74 -4.99
N GLN A 123 14.24 -2.15 -5.48
CA GLN A 123 14.74 -1.77 -6.80
C GLN A 123 13.83 -2.29 -7.93
N ASN A 124 13.36 -3.54 -7.85
CA ASN A 124 12.42 -4.08 -8.82
C ASN A 124 11.08 -3.33 -8.81
N ILE A 125 10.60 -2.90 -7.63
CA ILE A 125 9.39 -2.08 -7.52
C ILE A 125 9.62 -0.73 -8.21
N ILE A 126 10.75 -0.07 -7.96
CA ILE A 126 11.15 1.18 -8.63
C ILE A 126 11.15 1.02 -10.15
N GLU A 127 11.69 -0.08 -10.67
CA GLU A 127 11.69 -0.38 -12.10
C GLU A 127 10.28 -0.58 -12.63
N ALA A 128 9.43 -1.35 -11.93
CA ALA A 128 8.03 -1.53 -12.30
C ALA A 128 7.27 -0.19 -12.33
N MET A 129 7.56 0.75 -11.42
CA MET A 129 7.01 2.10 -11.44
C MET A 129 7.50 2.91 -12.64
N LYS A 130 8.79 2.80 -12.98
CA LYS A 130 9.37 3.43 -14.18
C LYS A 130 8.84 2.86 -15.49
N GLU A 131 8.24 1.67 -15.48
CA GLU A 131 7.56 1.08 -16.64
C GLU A 131 6.04 1.31 -16.66
N ASN A 132 5.50 2.02 -15.66
CA ASN A 132 4.07 2.27 -15.54
C ASN A 132 3.61 3.36 -16.53
N ASN A 133 2.66 2.99 -17.41
CA ASN A 133 2.15 3.88 -18.45
C ASN A 133 0.80 4.54 -18.11
N GLN A 134 0.36 4.49 -16.86
CA GLN A 134 -0.88 5.16 -16.45
C GLN A 134 -0.69 6.69 -16.50
N PRO A 135 -1.66 7.45 -17.02
CA PRO A 135 -1.54 8.90 -17.17
C PRO A 135 -1.82 9.66 -15.86
N ILE A 136 -1.07 10.74 -15.64
CA ILE A 136 -1.32 11.77 -14.62
C ILE A 136 -1.53 13.10 -15.33
N GLY A 137 -2.78 13.54 -15.41
CA GLY A 137 -3.17 14.71 -16.20
C GLY A 137 -3.42 14.42 -17.67
N LYS A 138 -3.78 15.48 -18.42
CA LYS A 138 -4.17 15.40 -19.84
C LYS A 138 -3.19 16.08 -20.79
N SER A 139 -2.41 17.05 -20.29
CA SER A 139 -1.50 17.85 -21.10
C SER A 139 -0.15 17.14 -21.24
N PRO A 140 0.42 17.10 -22.45
CA PRO A 140 1.80 16.64 -22.65
C PRO A 140 2.79 17.42 -21.77
N ILE A 141 3.87 16.76 -21.36
CA ILE A 141 4.94 17.35 -20.55
C ILE A 141 6.23 17.48 -21.36
N LEU A 142 7.00 18.52 -21.10
CA LEU A 142 8.31 18.71 -21.73
C LEU A 142 9.39 18.30 -20.72
N LEU A 143 10.06 17.17 -20.96
CA LEU A 143 11.13 16.71 -20.08
C LEU A 143 12.32 17.67 -20.16
N ARG A 144 13.01 17.89 -19.04
CA ARG A 144 14.24 18.69 -19.02
C ARG A 144 15.26 18.15 -20.05
N GLY A 145 15.67 19.02 -20.98
CA GLY A 145 16.64 18.72 -22.03
C GLY A 145 16.03 18.23 -23.35
N ASP A 146 14.76 17.83 -23.35
CA ASP A 146 14.09 17.35 -24.56
C ASP A 146 13.49 18.54 -25.35
N LYS A 147 13.35 18.36 -26.67
CA LYS A 147 12.75 19.37 -27.56
C LYS A 147 11.27 19.14 -27.80
N GLU A 148 10.82 17.90 -27.68
CA GLU A 148 9.47 17.49 -28.00
C GLU A 148 8.73 17.10 -26.72
N PRO A 149 7.44 17.45 -26.61
CA PRO A 149 6.63 17.05 -25.48
C PRO A 149 6.29 15.55 -25.55
N VAL A 150 6.23 14.90 -24.39
CA VAL A 150 5.89 13.49 -24.24
C VAL A 150 4.54 13.32 -23.54
N PRO A 151 3.88 12.15 -23.66
CA PRO A 151 2.66 11.86 -22.91
C PRO A 151 2.86 11.96 -21.39
N PRO A 152 1.86 12.42 -20.62
CA PRO A 152 2.00 12.63 -19.17
C PRO A 152 1.82 11.33 -18.36
N THR A 153 2.62 10.31 -18.63
CA THR A 153 2.55 9.00 -17.94
C THR A 153 3.38 8.96 -16.67
N THR A 154 3.11 8.01 -15.75
CA THR A 154 3.93 7.75 -14.55
C THR A 154 5.42 7.68 -14.88
N THR A 155 5.81 6.88 -15.88
CA THR A 155 7.19 6.79 -16.39
C THR A 155 7.81 8.17 -16.68
N ASN A 156 7.10 9.02 -17.43
CA ASN A 156 7.63 10.30 -17.86
C ASN A 156 7.67 11.33 -16.72
N TRP A 157 6.74 11.28 -15.78
CA TRP A 157 6.76 12.11 -14.57
C TRP A 157 7.94 11.76 -13.66
N LEU A 158 8.21 10.46 -13.45
CA LEU A 158 9.38 10.01 -12.69
C LEU A 158 10.68 10.41 -13.39
N ALA A 159 10.75 10.30 -14.72
CA ALA A 159 11.89 10.73 -15.50
C ALA A 159 12.16 12.25 -15.40
N ASP A 160 11.12 13.09 -15.47
CA ASP A 160 11.27 14.54 -15.32
C ASP A 160 11.73 14.92 -13.90
N PHE A 161 11.18 14.25 -12.89
CA PHE A 161 11.61 14.44 -11.50
C PHE A 161 13.08 14.06 -11.28
N ASP A 162 13.48 12.88 -11.75
CA ASP A 162 14.87 12.40 -11.68
C ASP A 162 15.85 13.37 -12.39
N ARG A 163 15.50 13.90 -13.57
CA ARG A 163 16.34 14.87 -14.32
C ARG A 163 16.37 16.27 -13.67
N THR A 164 15.39 16.60 -12.84
CA THR A 164 15.30 17.91 -12.20
C THR A 164 16.23 17.99 -10.98
N TYR A 165 16.19 16.99 -10.10
CA TYR A 165 16.90 17.00 -8.82
C TYR A 165 18.13 16.08 -8.76
N GLY A 166 18.28 15.13 -9.70
CA GLY A 166 19.28 14.06 -9.58
C GLY A 166 18.91 13.06 -8.47
N PRO A 167 19.67 11.97 -8.28
CA PRO A 167 19.34 10.93 -7.31
C PRO A 167 19.48 11.39 -5.85
N ASP A 168 20.45 12.25 -5.53
CA ASP A 168 20.83 12.59 -4.14
C ASP A 168 19.98 13.70 -3.50
N GLN A 169 19.21 14.45 -4.29
CA GLN A 169 18.44 15.61 -3.80
C GLN A 169 16.94 15.32 -3.66
N GLN A 170 16.52 14.06 -3.78
CA GLN A 170 15.10 13.69 -3.78
C GLN A 170 14.57 13.48 -2.37
N ASN A 171 14.26 14.59 -1.71
CA ASN A 171 13.62 14.61 -0.40
C ASN A 171 12.22 15.26 -0.47
N ASP A 172 11.50 15.30 0.66
CA ASP A 172 10.19 15.93 0.79
C ASP A 172 10.17 17.38 0.30
N LEU A 173 11.26 18.13 0.51
CA LEU A 173 11.37 19.51 0.06
C LEU A 173 11.44 19.56 -1.47
N ALA A 174 12.24 18.72 -2.11
CA ALA A 174 12.32 18.62 -3.56
C ALA A 174 10.98 18.21 -4.17
N GLN A 175 10.25 17.28 -3.56
CA GLN A 175 8.91 16.90 -3.99
C GLN A 175 7.91 18.08 -3.93
N ARG A 176 7.91 18.84 -2.83
CA ARG A 176 7.06 20.04 -2.67
C ARG A 176 7.43 21.12 -3.68
N GLN A 177 8.73 21.37 -3.87
CA GLN A 177 9.22 22.32 -4.87
C GLN A 177 8.83 21.89 -6.28
N TYR A 178 9.02 20.62 -6.63
CA TYR A 178 8.66 20.09 -7.93
C TYR A 178 7.17 20.31 -8.21
N THR A 179 6.30 19.86 -7.31
CA THR A 179 4.85 19.95 -7.51
C THR A 179 4.30 21.38 -7.42
N GLY A 180 5.05 22.31 -6.84
CA GLY A 180 4.67 23.72 -6.69
C GLY A 180 5.33 24.70 -7.65
N GLN A 181 6.45 24.34 -8.29
CA GLN A 181 7.28 25.26 -9.09
C GLN A 181 7.61 24.74 -10.48
N ASN A 182 7.56 23.42 -10.71
CA ASN A 182 7.83 22.86 -12.04
C ASN A 182 6.74 23.26 -13.04
N SER A 183 7.14 23.74 -14.22
CA SER A 183 6.24 24.27 -15.24
C SER A 183 5.29 23.23 -15.84
N ASN A 184 5.68 21.95 -15.85
CA ASN A 184 4.78 20.85 -16.21
C ASN A 184 3.76 20.61 -15.09
N ALA A 185 4.21 20.49 -13.84
CA ALA A 185 3.36 20.19 -12.68
C ALA A 185 2.32 21.31 -12.39
N LEU A 186 2.66 22.57 -12.67
CA LEU A 186 1.75 23.70 -12.52
C LEU A 186 0.51 23.63 -13.44
N LYS A 187 0.57 22.86 -14.52
CA LYS A 187 -0.55 22.68 -15.47
C LYS A 187 -1.55 21.59 -15.03
N LEU A 188 -1.21 20.81 -13.99
CA LEU A 188 -2.06 19.75 -13.49
C LEU A 188 -3.27 20.29 -12.74
N SER A 189 -4.37 19.54 -12.80
CA SER A 189 -5.49 19.73 -11.87
C SER A 189 -5.04 19.44 -10.43
N GLU A 190 -5.72 19.98 -9.42
CA GLU A 190 -5.37 19.68 -8.02
C GLU A 190 -5.48 18.18 -7.69
N LYS A 191 -6.44 17.47 -8.30
CA LYS A 191 -6.54 16.01 -8.17
C LYS A 191 -5.31 15.31 -8.73
N ASP A 192 -4.87 15.67 -9.94
CA ASP A 192 -3.69 15.06 -10.57
C ASP A 192 -2.39 15.47 -9.87
N LYS A 193 -2.31 16.71 -9.37
CA LYS A 193 -1.17 17.18 -8.57
C LYS A 193 -1.06 16.39 -7.27
N ASN A 194 -2.19 16.06 -6.62
CA ASN A 194 -2.19 15.18 -5.46
C ASN A 194 -1.70 13.76 -5.80
N LYS A 195 -2.15 13.19 -6.93
CA LYS A 195 -1.63 11.89 -7.41
C LYS A 195 -0.12 11.93 -7.65
N LEU A 196 0.37 12.99 -8.31
CA LEU A 196 1.80 13.17 -8.54
C LEU A 196 2.57 13.26 -7.22
N ARG A 197 2.02 13.96 -6.21
CA ARG A 197 2.62 13.98 -4.87
C ARG A 197 2.70 12.56 -4.30
N LEU A 198 1.60 11.83 -4.23
CA LEU A 198 1.59 10.46 -3.70
C LEU A 198 2.58 9.55 -4.44
N LEU A 199 2.61 9.62 -5.77
CA LEU A 199 3.58 8.89 -6.60
C LEU A 199 5.02 9.20 -6.21
N LEU A 200 5.38 10.48 -6.14
CA LEU A 200 6.76 10.91 -5.85
C LEU A 200 7.18 10.58 -4.41
N LYS A 201 6.25 10.66 -3.44
CA LYS A 201 6.49 10.23 -2.06
C LYS A 201 6.81 8.74 -2.03
N PHE A 202 5.91 7.93 -2.57
CA PHE A 202 6.08 6.48 -2.62
C PHE A 202 7.37 6.06 -3.35
N TYR A 203 7.69 6.73 -4.46
CA TYR A 203 8.93 6.52 -5.19
C TYR A 203 10.18 6.82 -4.36
N ASN A 204 10.18 7.92 -3.59
CA ASN A 204 11.32 8.28 -2.72
C ASN A 204 11.44 7.34 -1.52
N ASP A 205 10.32 6.94 -0.91
CA ASP A 205 10.30 6.05 0.25
C ASP A 205 10.83 4.64 -0.07
N LEU A 206 10.72 4.22 -1.33
CA LEU A 206 11.27 2.95 -1.83
C LEU A 206 12.77 3.00 -2.09
N LYS A 207 13.35 4.18 -2.26
CA LYS A 207 14.79 4.25 -2.55
C LYS A 207 15.53 3.66 -1.37
N PRO A 208 16.46 2.71 -1.61
CA PRO A 208 17.25 2.15 -0.54
C PRO A 208 17.85 3.30 0.26
N LEU A 209 17.78 3.23 1.59
CA LEU A 209 18.75 3.94 2.40
C LEU A 209 20.10 3.48 1.86
N TYR A 210 20.85 4.38 1.24
CA TYR A 210 22.17 4.09 0.69
C TYR A 210 22.95 3.31 1.75
N ILE A 211 23.14 2.00 1.51
CA ILE A 211 24.01 1.18 2.33
C ILE A 211 25.38 1.40 1.72
N PRO A 212 26.28 2.16 2.37
CA PRO A 212 27.60 2.37 1.81
C PRO A 212 28.29 1.01 1.55
N PRO A 213 29.07 0.90 0.46
CA PRO A 213 29.63 -0.38 0.01
C PRO A 213 30.43 -1.14 1.07
N ASP A 214 30.98 -0.42 2.06
CA ASP A 214 31.73 -1.02 3.16
C ASP A 214 30.83 -1.80 4.12
N ILE A 215 29.58 -1.38 4.31
CA ILE A 215 28.59 -2.12 5.13
C ILE A 215 28.15 -3.36 4.37
N GLU A 216 27.91 -3.27 3.06
CA GLU A 216 27.55 -4.41 2.22
C GLU A 216 28.66 -5.49 2.22
N GLN A 217 29.93 -5.07 2.12
CA GLN A 217 31.07 -5.98 2.25
C GLN A 217 31.11 -6.66 3.63
N LYS A 218 30.93 -5.91 4.73
CA LYS A 218 30.92 -6.47 6.09
C LYS A 218 29.79 -7.48 6.29
N ILE A 219 28.62 -7.21 5.73
CA ILE A 219 27.48 -8.14 5.75
C ILE A 219 27.85 -9.43 5.02
N ASN A 220 28.36 -9.32 3.78
CA ASN A 220 28.75 -10.48 2.98
C ASN A 220 29.87 -11.31 3.62
N GLU A 221 30.85 -10.68 4.26
CA GLU A 221 31.91 -11.36 5.00
C GLU A 221 31.36 -12.11 6.23
N ALA A 222 30.42 -11.50 6.97
CA ALA A 222 29.78 -12.15 8.10
C ALA A 222 28.99 -13.41 7.69
N PHE A 223 28.31 -13.38 6.54
CA PHE A 223 27.62 -14.56 5.99
C PHE A 223 28.58 -15.68 5.60
N LYS A 224 29.63 -15.35 4.85
CA LYS A 224 30.64 -16.36 4.46
C LYS A 224 31.30 -17.00 5.68
N LYS A 225 31.51 -16.23 6.75
CA LYS A 225 32.06 -16.76 7.99
C LYS A 225 31.09 -17.70 8.71
N ALA A 226 29.80 -17.36 8.78
CA ALA A 226 28.77 -18.22 9.36
C ALA A 226 28.63 -19.55 8.60
N GLU A 227 28.68 -19.54 7.27
CA GLU A 227 28.66 -20.76 6.45
C GLU A 227 29.92 -21.62 6.61
N ALA A 228 31.07 -21.00 6.84
CA ALA A 228 32.31 -21.71 7.10
C ALA A 228 32.33 -22.38 8.49
N ASP A 229 31.74 -21.74 9.49
CA ASP A 229 31.66 -22.26 10.86
C ASP A 229 30.65 -23.42 10.96
N ASP A 230 29.55 -23.42 10.19
CA ASP A 230 28.55 -24.50 10.17
C ASP A 230 29.04 -25.78 9.44
N ASN A 231 30.09 -25.64 8.60
CA ASN A 231 30.74 -26.76 7.91
C ASN A 231 31.90 -27.39 8.72
N GLN A 232 32.16 -26.93 9.94
CA GLN A 232 33.05 -27.71 10.81
C GLN A 232 32.33 -29.01 11.21
N PRO A 233 32.94 -30.18 10.99
CA PRO A 233 32.33 -31.44 11.37
C PRO A 233 32.05 -31.38 12.86
N GLN A 234 30.78 -31.31 13.23
CA GLN A 234 30.33 -31.49 14.60
C GLN A 234 30.91 -32.81 15.06
N GLY A 235 32.01 -32.73 15.82
CA GLY A 235 32.66 -33.89 16.39
C GLY A 235 31.58 -34.60 17.18
N LYS A 236 31.30 -35.85 16.78
CA LYS A 236 30.30 -36.75 17.38
C LYS A 236 30.25 -36.49 18.88
N GLN A 237 29.26 -35.71 19.33
CA GLN A 237 28.94 -35.64 20.73
C GLN A 237 28.28 -36.97 21.02
N ASP A 238 28.99 -37.83 21.73
CA ASP A 238 28.45 -39.09 22.19
C ASP A 238 27.14 -38.82 22.95
N ASP A 239 26.05 -39.36 22.41
CA ASP A 239 24.72 -39.37 23.01
C ASP A 239 24.78 -40.08 24.38
N GLN A 240 25.13 -39.36 25.43
CA GLN A 240 24.77 -39.70 26.79
C GLN A 240 23.68 -38.75 27.26
N PHE A 241 22.51 -38.86 26.61
CA PHE A 241 21.26 -38.37 27.16
C PHE A 241 20.92 -39.22 28.39
N ILE A 242 21.41 -38.81 29.55
CA ILE A 242 20.84 -39.25 30.82
C ILE A 242 19.57 -38.41 31.01
N PRO A 243 18.35 -38.97 30.88
CA PRO A 243 17.14 -38.23 31.18
C PRO A 243 17.20 -37.82 32.65
N THR A 244 17.43 -36.53 32.89
CA THR A 244 17.33 -35.98 34.24
C THR A 244 15.84 -36.01 34.58
N PRO A 245 15.41 -36.66 35.67
CA PRO A 245 14.01 -36.69 36.06
C PRO A 245 13.55 -35.24 36.29
N THR A 246 12.62 -34.80 35.46
CA THR A 246 11.95 -33.51 35.61
C THR A 246 11.38 -33.43 37.01
N PRO A 247 11.80 -32.46 37.85
CA PRO A 247 11.14 -32.23 39.12
C PRO A 247 9.68 -31.91 38.83
N GLU A 248 8.76 -32.62 39.49
CA GLU A 248 7.34 -32.24 39.55
C GLU A 248 7.26 -30.85 40.19
N THR A 249 7.33 -29.82 39.37
CA THR A 249 7.07 -28.46 39.80
C THR A 249 5.58 -28.36 40.06
N SER A 250 5.23 -28.51 41.33
CA SER A 250 3.91 -28.24 41.88
C SER A 250 3.49 -26.85 41.42
N ARG A 251 2.48 -26.78 40.55
CA ARG A 251 1.93 -25.51 40.08
C ARG A 251 1.37 -24.76 41.30
N PRO A 252 1.81 -23.53 41.60
CA PRO A 252 1.14 -22.73 42.60
C PRO A 252 -0.29 -22.47 42.15
N ILE A 253 -1.25 -22.81 43.02
CA ILE A 253 -2.67 -22.49 42.86
C ILE A 253 -2.75 -20.96 42.89
N PHE A 254 -2.99 -20.36 41.72
CA PHE A 254 -3.28 -18.94 41.61
C PHE A 254 -4.73 -18.73 42.08
N ASN A 255 -4.89 -18.32 43.33
CA ASN A 255 -6.15 -17.77 43.80
C ASN A 255 -6.33 -16.40 43.14
N SER A 256 -7.27 -16.29 42.22
CA SER A 256 -7.73 -15.01 41.69
C SER A 256 -8.26 -14.15 42.84
N PRO A 257 -7.73 -12.93 43.07
CA PRO A 257 -8.36 -12.00 43.99
C PRO A 257 -9.71 -11.55 43.41
N ASP A 258 -10.75 -11.72 44.23
CA ASP A 258 -12.08 -11.19 44.00
C ASP A 258 -12.00 -9.66 44.02
N ASN A 259 -12.07 -9.05 42.85
CA ASN A 259 -11.83 -7.63 42.66
C ASN A 259 -13.19 -6.93 42.62
N THR A 260 -13.81 -6.74 43.78
CA THR A 260 -14.89 -5.76 43.97
C THR A 260 -14.28 -4.36 43.90
N ILE A 261 -14.26 -3.79 42.69
CA ILE A 261 -13.90 -2.39 42.47
C ILE A 261 -15.09 -1.54 42.91
N ASP A 262 -14.94 -0.93 44.08
CA ASP A 262 -15.84 0.08 44.60
C ASP A 262 -15.72 1.34 43.72
N ALA A 263 -16.87 1.77 43.19
CA ALA A 263 -16.96 2.86 42.23
C ALA A 263 -17.01 4.20 42.96
N GLN A 264 -15.86 4.84 43.21
CA GLN A 264 -15.81 6.26 43.55
C GLN A 264 -14.37 6.83 43.49
N ASP A 265 -13.88 7.13 42.29
CA ASP A 265 -12.82 8.13 42.13
C ASP A 265 -13.10 8.99 40.90
N GLN A 266 -13.86 10.07 41.14
CA GLN A 266 -14.05 11.16 40.20
C GLN A 266 -12.81 12.04 40.21
N TYR A 267 -11.80 11.68 39.42
CA TYR A 267 -10.74 12.61 39.08
C TYR A 267 -11.30 13.66 38.11
N ARG A 268 -11.71 14.82 38.63
CA ARG A 268 -11.99 16.02 37.83
C ARG A 268 -10.67 16.72 37.56
N GLU A 269 -10.25 16.75 36.31
CA GLU A 269 -9.16 17.63 35.88
C GLU A 269 -9.54 19.10 36.16
N PRO A 270 -8.60 19.94 36.65
CA PRO A 270 -8.82 21.36 36.75
C PRO A 270 -8.97 21.96 35.34
N VAL A 271 -10.11 22.59 35.10
CA VAL A 271 -10.39 23.30 33.84
C VAL A 271 -9.53 24.56 33.82
N ASP A 272 -8.53 24.58 32.94
CA ASP A 272 -7.78 25.79 32.64
C ASP A 272 -8.71 26.84 32.02
N VAL A 273 -8.88 27.95 32.73
CA VAL A 273 -9.66 29.10 32.28
C VAL A 273 -8.89 29.81 31.17
N ILE A 274 -9.23 29.49 29.93
CA ILE A 274 -8.69 30.19 28.76
C ILE A 274 -9.26 31.63 28.76
N PRO A 275 -8.42 32.68 28.76
CA PRO A 275 -8.90 34.05 28.67
C PRO A 275 -9.58 34.28 27.31
N SER A 276 -10.87 34.63 27.38
CA SER A 276 -11.72 35.00 26.25
C SER A 276 -11.11 36.18 25.47
N ARG A 277 -10.40 35.89 24.38
CA ARG A 277 -10.05 36.90 23.38
C ARG A 277 -11.30 37.23 22.57
N ASN A 278 -11.83 38.43 22.81
CA ASN A 278 -12.82 39.06 21.95
C ASN A 278 -12.25 39.17 20.53
N ALA A 279 -12.66 38.26 19.64
CA ALA A 279 -12.43 38.39 18.22
C ALA A 279 -13.40 39.45 17.65
N PRO A 280 -12.96 40.33 16.74
CA PRO A 280 -13.84 41.26 16.05
C PRO A 280 -14.86 40.50 15.19
N ARG A 281 -16.14 40.89 15.32
CA ARG A 281 -17.23 40.44 14.44
C ARG A 281 -16.91 40.84 13.00
N ILE A 282 -16.73 39.85 12.14
CA ILE A 282 -16.78 40.03 10.69
C ILE A 282 -18.23 39.77 10.29
N ASP A 283 -18.96 40.84 9.97
CA ASP A 283 -20.29 40.75 9.35
C ASP A 283 -20.11 40.21 7.91
N GLY A 284 -20.19 38.89 7.79
CA GLY A 284 -20.12 38.17 6.51
C GLY A 284 -21.51 37.71 6.07
N ASN A 285 -21.89 38.11 4.85
CA ASN A 285 -23.08 37.67 4.13
C ASN A 285 -23.24 36.13 4.17
N VAL A 286 -24.35 35.67 4.73
CA VAL A 286 -24.76 34.26 4.69
C VAL A 286 -25.34 33.98 3.30
N ILE A 287 -24.60 33.21 2.48
CA ILE A 287 -25.11 32.60 1.25
C ILE A 287 -25.71 31.24 1.65
N ASP A 288 -27.01 31.08 1.45
CA ASP A 288 -27.77 29.85 1.76
C ASP A 288 -27.44 28.74 0.75
N LEU A 289 -26.72 27.69 1.18
CA LEU A 289 -26.27 26.56 0.36
C LEU A 289 -27.18 25.32 0.50
N LYS A 290 -28.50 25.50 0.46
CA LYS A 290 -29.47 24.39 0.59
C LYS A 290 -29.64 23.48 -0.64
N ASN A 291 -28.84 23.60 -1.70
CA ASN A 291 -29.09 22.90 -2.97
C ASN A 291 -27.92 22.11 -3.56
N ILE A 292 -27.05 21.52 -2.75
CA ILE A 292 -26.00 20.63 -3.28
C ILE A 292 -25.89 19.40 -2.40
N ASN A 293 -26.63 18.34 -2.75
CA ASN A 293 -26.11 16.96 -2.85
C ASN A 293 -27.25 15.97 -3.17
N ARG A 294 -27.27 15.53 -4.43
CA ARG A 294 -27.73 14.20 -4.85
C ARG A 294 -26.60 13.59 -5.67
N GLN A 295 -26.35 12.30 -5.45
CA GLN A 295 -25.40 11.39 -6.10
C GLN A 295 -24.04 11.28 -5.41
N LEU A 296 -23.90 10.24 -4.57
CA LEU A 296 -23.15 9.02 -4.89
C LEU A 296 -23.84 7.83 -4.21
#